data_AF-A0A355AHB2-F1
#
_entry.id   AF-A0A355AHB2-F1
#
_cell.length_a   1.000
_cell.length_b   1.000
_cell.length_c   1.000
_cell.angle_alpha   90.00
_cell.angle_beta   90.00
_cell.angle_gamma   90.00
#
_symmetry.space_group_name_H-M   'P 1'
#
loop_
_entity.id
_entity.type
_entity.pdbx_description
1 polymer ?
#
loop_
_entity_poly.entity_id
_entity_poly.type
_entity_poly.pdbx_seq_one_letter_code
_entity_poly.pdbx_strand_id
1 'polypeptide(L)'
;MRLTVRTLLAWRDRVLSEEDQRDLDEKVLSHDAAQEIEQRIERVLGNLDLPSPRVDAAGLSASANSMAEFLDNALSEECLGSFESNCIESDVQLCEAAECHQFLSEMLGQHELMAELTDEESQKLVELTSKKSSSQAGQVGHATDMENARAVRAELDTLALDSHGEESADVVPTPKK
;
A
#
# COMPACT_ATOMS: atom_id res chain seq x y z
N MET A 1 -15.59 11.73 -17.52
CA MET A 1 -15.72 10.99 -16.24
C MET A 1 -16.38 11.79 -15.11
N ARG A 2 -17.06 11.10 -14.16
CA ARG A 2 -17.59 11.64 -12.88
C ARG A 2 -16.46 11.74 -11.85
N LEU A 3 -16.44 12.80 -11.07
CA LEU A 3 -15.45 13.02 -10.02
C LEU A 3 -15.93 12.32 -8.73
N THR A 4 -15.27 11.24 -8.36
CA THR A 4 -15.56 10.44 -7.17
C THR A 4 -14.24 10.04 -6.50
N VAL A 5 -14.30 9.46 -5.29
CA VAL A 5 -13.08 9.02 -4.58
C VAL A 5 -12.25 8.08 -5.45
N ARG A 6 -12.89 7.12 -6.10
CA ARG A 6 -12.20 6.14 -6.95
C ARG A 6 -11.53 6.79 -8.17
N THR A 7 -12.23 7.71 -8.84
CA THR A 7 -11.63 8.39 -10.01
C THR A 7 -10.53 9.36 -9.61
N LEU A 8 -10.61 9.92 -8.40
CA LEU A 8 -9.53 10.74 -7.83
C LEU A 8 -8.28 9.90 -7.51
N LEU A 9 -8.45 8.71 -6.93
CA LEU A 9 -7.34 7.76 -6.69
C LEU A 9 -6.68 7.32 -8.00
N ALA A 10 -7.48 6.95 -9.00
CA ALA A 10 -6.98 6.57 -10.31
C ALA A 10 -6.20 7.70 -11.00
N TRP A 11 -6.67 8.95 -10.86
CA TRP A 11 -5.99 10.14 -11.36
C TRP A 11 -4.66 10.40 -10.65
N ARG A 12 -4.64 10.27 -9.31
CA ARG A 12 -3.45 10.46 -8.47
C ARG A 12 -2.34 9.49 -8.85
N ASP A 13 -2.69 8.21 -9.00
CA ASP A 13 -1.72 7.14 -9.24
C ASP A 13 -1.42 6.90 -10.72
N ARG A 14 -1.90 7.79 -11.61
CA ARG A 14 -1.60 7.82 -13.04
C ARG A 14 -1.94 6.52 -13.79
N VAL A 15 -3.01 5.84 -13.36
CA VAL A 15 -3.48 4.59 -13.99
C VAL A 15 -4.55 4.79 -15.06
N LEU A 16 -4.88 6.05 -15.38
CA LEU A 16 -5.87 6.41 -16.40
C LEU A 16 -5.24 6.55 -17.80
N SER A 17 -6.10 6.54 -18.82
CA SER A 17 -5.70 6.90 -20.19
C SER A 17 -5.24 8.35 -20.26
N GLU A 18 -4.43 8.72 -21.26
CA GLU A 18 -3.98 10.12 -21.43
C GLU A 18 -5.15 11.09 -21.61
N GLU A 19 -6.25 10.67 -22.24
CA GLU A 19 -7.46 11.47 -22.43
C GLU A 19 -8.17 11.69 -21.09
N ASP A 20 -8.44 10.62 -20.35
CA ASP A 20 -9.11 10.68 -19.04
C ASP A 20 -8.28 11.45 -18.00
N GLN A 21 -6.95 11.32 -18.05
CA GLN A 21 -6.04 12.04 -17.18
C GLN A 21 -6.16 13.57 -17.40
N ARG A 22 -6.15 14.02 -18.67
CA ARG A 22 -6.31 15.44 -19.00
C ARG A 22 -7.68 15.99 -18.61
N ASP A 23 -8.71 15.18 -18.82
CA ASP A 23 -10.09 15.51 -18.43
C ASP A 23 -10.23 15.69 -16.92
N LEU A 24 -9.52 14.88 -16.13
CA LEU A 24 -9.53 14.97 -14.68
C LEU A 24 -8.58 16.04 -14.13
N ASP A 25 -7.47 16.34 -14.80
CA ASP A 25 -6.59 17.46 -14.44
C ASP A 25 -7.38 18.77 -14.35
N GLU A 26 -8.19 19.09 -15.38
CA GLU A 26 -9.02 20.29 -15.38
C GLU A 26 -10.09 20.25 -14.28
N LYS A 27 -10.75 19.10 -14.10
CA LYS A 27 -11.83 18.94 -13.11
C LYS A 27 -11.34 19.06 -11.68
N VAL A 28 -10.25 18.39 -11.34
CA VAL A 28 -9.66 18.44 -9.98
C VAL A 28 -9.18 19.87 -9.68
N LEU A 29 -8.56 20.57 -10.64
CA LEU A 29 -8.14 21.96 -10.46
C LEU A 29 -9.32 22.93 -10.31
N SER A 30 -10.48 22.63 -10.90
CA SER A 30 -11.67 23.48 -10.83
C SER A 30 -12.57 23.23 -9.62
N HIS A 31 -12.38 22.13 -8.89
CA HIS A 31 -13.32 21.65 -7.88
C HIS A 31 -12.70 21.60 -6.48
N ASP A 32 -13.06 22.56 -5.63
CA ASP A 32 -12.52 22.71 -4.27
C ASP A 32 -12.64 21.43 -3.43
N ALA A 33 -13.78 20.73 -3.52
CA ALA A 33 -14.00 19.49 -2.77
C ALA A 33 -13.00 18.38 -3.16
N ALA A 34 -12.58 18.32 -4.43
CA ALA A 34 -11.60 17.33 -4.87
C ALA A 34 -10.19 17.69 -4.38
N GLN A 35 -9.84 18.97 -4.38
CA GLN A 35 -8.57 19.44 -3.82
C GLN A 35 -8.49 19.20 -2.31
N GLU A 36 -9.61 19.39 -1.59
CA GLU A 36 -9.68 19.09 -0.16
C GLU A 36 -9.45 17.61 0.12
N ILE A 37 -10.09 16.72 -0.64
CA ILE A 37 -9.90 15.27 -0.51
C ILE A 37 -8.46 14.89 -0.85
N GLU A 38 -7.89 15.44 -1.91
CA GLU A 38 -6.49 15.19 -2.33
C GLU A 38 -5.49 15.58 -1.23
N GLN A 39 -5.60 16.80 -0.70
CA GLN A 39 -4.77 17.24 0.44
C GLN A 39 -4.97 16.38 1.69
N ARG A 40 -6.18 15.83 1.86
CA ARG A 40 -6.47 14.93 2.97
C ARG A 40 -5.85 13.56 2.75
N ILE A 41 -5.86 13.03 1.53
CA ILE A 41 -5.13 11.81 1.14
C ILE A 41 -3.63 11.98 1.44
N GLU A 42 -3.00 13.08 1.00
CA GLU A 42 -1.58 13.34 1.30
C GLU A 42 -1.28 13.35 2.80
N ARG A 43 -2.17 13.98 3.59
CA ARG A 43 -2.02 14.06 5.04
C ARG A 43 -2.13 12.70 5.72
N VAL A 44 -3.08 11.86 5.30
CA VAL A 44 -3.30 10.55 5.94
C VAL A 44 -2.21 9.55 5.56
N LEU A 45 -1.75 9.56 4.30
CA LEU A 45 -0.62 8.73 3.85
C LEU A 45 0.69 9.10 4.56
N GLY A 46 0.88 10.38 4.89
CA GLY A 46 2.03 10.83 5.67
C GLY A 46 1.95 10.56 7.17
N ASN A 47 0.80 10.10 7.69
CA ASN A 47 0.56 9.95 9.12
C ASN A 47 0.83 8.51 9.59
N LEU A 48 2.05 8.24 10.04
CA LEU A 48 2.47 6.94 10.57
C LEU A 48 1.76 6.53 11.88
N ASP A 49 1.12 7.47 12.58
CA ASP A 49 0.36 7.20 13.80
C ASP A 49 -1.13 6.89 13.54
N LEU A 50 -1.55 6.86 12.26
CA LEU A 50 -2.92 6.54 11.91
C LEU A 50 -3.23 5.08 12.25
N PRO A 51 -4.32 4.79 12.99
CA PRO A 51 -4.64 3.43 13.37
C PRO A 51 -5.07 2.62 12.15
N SER A 52 -4.67 1.36 12.12
CA SER A 52 -5.15 0.40 11.11
C SER A 52 -6.67 0.15 11.26
N PRO A 53 -7.38 -0.06 10.14
CA PRO A 53 -8.75 -0.56 10.15
C PRO A 53 -8.92 -1.78 11.05
N ARG A 54 -10.03 -1.83 11.78
CA ARG A 54 -10.33 -2.95 12.67
C ARG A 54 -10.77 -4.16 11.86
N VAL A 55 -10.05 -5.28 12.02
CA VAL A 55 -10.35 -6.55 11.36
C VAL A 55 -11.71 -7.14 11.78
N ASP A 56 -12.20 -6.78 12.97
CA ASP A 56 -13.49 -7.22 13.52
C ASP A 56 -14.62 -6.20 13.34
N ALA A 57 -14.39 -5.11 12.61
CA ALA A 57 -15.43 -4.11 12.38
C ALA A 57 -16.54 -4.67 11.48
N ALA A 58 -17.78 -4.35 11.83
CA ALA A 58 -18.97 -4.76 11.09
C ALA A 58 -19.49 -3.59 10.24
N GLY A 59 -19.68 -3.82 8.94
CA GLY A 59 -20.22 -2.84 8.01
C GLY A 59 -19.58 -2.93 6.63
N LEU A 60 -20.20 -2.29 5.64
CA LEU A 60 -19.78 -2.33 4.25
C LEU A 60 -18.35 -1.76 4.04
N SER A 61 -18.00 -0.66 4.72
CA SER A 61 -16.66 -0.07 4.59
C SER A 61 -15.59 -0.78 5.42
N ALA A 62 -15.98 -1.60 6.39
CA ALA A 62 -15.02 -2.27 7.28
C ALA A 62 -14.60 -3.67 6.78
N SER A 63 -15.14 -4.10 5.64
CA SER A 63 -14.85 -5.39 5.03
C SER A 63 -13.76 -5.25 3.98
N ALA A 64 -12.65 -5.97 4.14
CA ALA A 64 -11.58 -6.04 3.15
C ALA A 64 -12.08 -6.49 1.76
N ASN A 65 -13.09 -7.37 1.71
CA ASN A 65 -13.69 -7.80 0.44
C ASN A 65 -14.40 -6.63 -0.25
N SER A 66 -15.11 -5.80 0.51
CA SER A 66 -15.82 -4.64 -0.06
C SER A 66 -14.86 -3.53 -0.47
N MET A 67 -13.73 -3.38 0.22
CA MET A 67 -12.62 -2.52 -0.24
C MET A 67 -12.05 -3.04 -1.57
N ALA A 68 -11.80 -4.34 -1.69
CA ALA A 68 -11.34 -4.94 -2.94
C ALA A 68 -12.34 -4.73 -4.08
N GLU A 69 -13.62 -5.01 -3.85
CA GLU A 69 -14.72 -4.78 -4.80
C GLU A 69 -14.84 -3.29 -5.19
N PHE A 70 -14.57 -2.38 -4.26
CA PHE A 70 -14.57 -0.94 -4.53
C PHE A 70 -13.43 -0.56 -5.50
N LEU A 71 -12.23 -1.06 -5.23
CA LEU A 71 -11.02 -0.78 -6.02
C LEU A 71 -11.03 -1.44 -7.40
N ASP A 72 -11.59 -2.64 -7.54
CA ASP A 72 -11.64 -3.38 -8.81
C ASP A 72 -12.87 -3.03 -9.69
N ASN A 73 -13.75 -2.15 -9.21
CA ASN A 73 -15.03 -1.77 -9.82
C ASN A 73 -16.13 -2.85 -9.81
N ALA A 74 -16.02 -3.90 -8.99
CA ALA A 74 -17.05 -4.93 -8.84
C ALA A 74 -18.14 -4.58 -7.81
N LEU A 75 -17.93 -3.55 -6.98
CA LEU A 75 -18.93 -3.13 -5.99
C LEU A 75 -20.21 -2.63 -6.65
N SER A 76 -21.36 -3.07 -6.15
CA SER A 76 -22.67 -2.71 -6.70
C SER A 76 -22.93 -1.19 -6.64
N GLU A 77 -23.66 -0.66 -7.62
CA GLU A 77 -24.00 0.77 -7.68
C GLU A 77 -24.82 1.24 -6.46
N GLU A 78 -25.62 0.34 -5.86
CA GLU A 78 -26.38 0.61 -4.64
C GLU A 78 -25.48 0.85 -3.42
N CYS A 79 -24.34 0.16 -3.37
CA CYS A 79 -23.37 0.23 -2.28
C CYS A 79 -22.31 1.31 -2.50
N LEU A 80 -21.99 1.63 -3.76
CA LEU A 80 -20.90 2.53 -4.13
C LEU A 80 -21.00 3.91 -3.47
N GLY A 81 -22.16 4.56 -3.52
CA GLY A 81 -22.31 5.91 -2.95
C GLY A 81 -22.11 5.94 -1.43
N SER A 82 -22.59 4.90 -0.73
CA SER A 82 -22.39 4.75 0.72
C SER A 82 -20.92 4.51 1.06
N PHE A 83 -20.23 3.70 0.24
CA PHE A 83 -18.81 3.41 0.41
C PHE A 83 -17.96 4.67 0.21
N GLU A 84 -18.19 5.40 -0.89
CA GLU A 84 -17.47 6.66 -1.17
C GLU A 84 -17.68 7.70 -0.06
N SER A 85 -18.90 7.80 0.45
CA SER A 85 -19.21 8.69 1.58
C SER A 85 -18.42 8.28 2.83
N ASN A 86 -18.29 6.98 3.10
CA ASN A 86 -17.52 6.50 4.25
C ASN A 86 -16.02 6.82 4.13
N CYS A 87 -15.43 6.65 2.94
CA CYS A 87 -14.05 7.10 2.69
C CYS A 87 -13.92 8.62 2.93
N ILE A 88 -14.89 9.42 2.53
CA ILE A 88 -14.88 10.88 2.76
C ILE A 88 -15.12 11.23 4.24
N GLU A 89 -15.76 10.39 5.04
CA GLU A 89 -16.03 10.66 6.46
C GLU A 89 -14.94 10.16 7.42
N SER A 90 -14.11 9.20 6.99
CA SER A 90 -13.13 8.52 7.86
C SER A 90 -11.73 8.54 7.27
N ASP A 91 -10.78 9.16 7.98
CA ASP A 91 -9.38 9.22 7.57
C ASP A 91 -8.72 7.84 7.51
N VAL A 92 -9.09 6.92 8.40
CA VAL A 92 -8.60 5.53 8.39
C VAL A 92 -9.00 4.82 7.10
N GLN A 93 -10.25 5.01 6.67
CA GLN A 93 -10.81 4.38 5.47
C GLN A 93 -10.30 5.03 4.19
N LEU A 94 -10.13 6.36 4.22
CA LEU A 94 -9.50 7.09 3.12
C LEU A 94 -8.05 6.64 2.92
N CYS A 95 -7.30 6.50 4.02
CA CYS A 95 -5.92 6.04 3.99
C CYS A 95 -5.83 4.61 3.47
N GLU A 96 -6.67 3.69 3.97
CA GLU A 96 -6.69 2.30 3.50
C GLU A 96 -6.95 2.22 1.99
N ALA A 97 -7.98 2.92 1.50
CA ALA A 97 -8.29 2.94 0.07
C ALA A 97 -7.13 3.54 -0.76
N ALA A 98 -6.49 4.60 -0.28
CA ALA A 98 -5.38 5.25 -0.97
C ALA A 98 -4.11 4.39 -0.98
N GLU A 99 -3.71 3.82 0.16
CA GLU A 99 -2.55 2.91 0.28
C GLU A 99 -2.74 1.67 -0.59
N CYS A 100 -3.91 1.03 -0.52
CA CYS A 100 -4.21 -0.15 -1.34
C CYS A 100 -4.18 0.20 -2.83
N HIS A 101 -4.77 1.31 -3.24
CA HIS A 101 -4.77 1.72 -4.65
C HIS A 101 -3.35 2.05 -5.13
N GLN A 102 -2.55 2.78 -4.34
CA GLN A 102 -1.17 3.11 -4.68
C GLN A 102 -0.33 1.84 -4.82
N PHE A 103 -0.40 0.93 -3.85
CA PHE A 103 0.32 -0.33 -3.88
C PHE A 103 -0.05 -1.18 -5.11
N LEU A 104 -1.35 -1.32 -5.40
CA LEU A 104 -1.81 -2.05 -6.59
C LEU A 104 -1.34 -1.38 -7.90
N SER A 105 -1.32 -0.05 -7.94
CA SER A 105 -0.84 0.71 -9.11
C SER A 105 0.66 0.53 -9.32
N GLU A 106 1.46 0.56 -8.26
CA GLU A 106 2.89 0.27 -8.30
C GLU A 106 3.17 -1.17 -8.76
N MET A 107 2.41 -2.15 -8.25
CA MET A 107 2.52 -3.55 -8.66
C MET A 107 2.21 -3.74 -10.15
N LEU A 108 1.19 -3.05 -10.69
CA LEU A 108 0.87 -3.10 -12.12
C LEU A 108 2.02 -2.57 -12.99
N GLY A 109 2.75 -1.56 -12.52
CA GLY A 109 3.94 -1.03 -13.18
C GLY A 109 5.18 -1.91 -13.08
N GLN A 110 5.16 -2.93 -12.21
CA GLN A 110 6.25 -3.88 -11.98
C GLN A 110 5.94 -5.26 -12.54
N HIS A 111 5.14 -5.35 -13.61
CA HIS A 111 4.68 -6.62 -14.15
C HIS A 111 5.84 -7.58 -14.52
N GLU A 112 7.02 -7.05 -14.85
CA GLU A 112 8.22 -7.85 -15.09
C GLU A 112 8.72 -8.62 -13.85
N LEU A 113 8.45 -8.11 -12.64
CA LEU A 113 8.72 -8.82 -11.37
C LEU A 113 7.67 -9.89 -11.07
N MET A 114 6.52 -9.84 -11.75
CA MET A 114 5.46 -10.84 -11.70
C MET A 114 5.56 -11.88 -12.82
N ALA A 115 6.74 -12.00 -13.46
CA ALA A 115 6.99 -13.06 -14.43
C ALA A 115 6.64 -14.43 -13.85
N GLU A 116 6.09 -15.31 -14.68
CA GLU A 116 5.82 -16.70 -14.30
C GLU A 116 7.10 -17.33 -13.75
N LEU A 117 7.06 -17.68 -12.46
CA LEU A 117 8.09 -18.50 -11.84
C LEU A 117 8.22 -19.79 -12.64
N THR A 118 9.45 -20.25 -12.88
CA THR A 118 9.61 -21.57 -13.48
C THR A 118 9.00 -22.64 -12.58
N ASP A 119 8.75 -23.83 -13.14
CA ASP A 119 8.26 -24.96 -12.35
C ASP A 119 9.19 -25.27 -11.16
N GLU A 120 10.52 -25.11 -11.34
CA GLU A 120 11.48 -25.31 -10.25
C GLU A 120 11.40 -24.22 -9.18
N GLU A 121 11.23 -22.96 -9.58
CA GLU A 121 11.10 -21.83 -8.65
C GLU A 121 9.79 -21.90 -7.86
N SER A 122 8.70 -22.27 -8.51
CA SER A 122 7.40 -22.50 -7.90
C SER A 122 7.46 -23.65 -6.88
N GLN A 123 8.07 -24.79 -7.24
CA GLN A 123 8.27 -25.91 -6.31
C GLN A 123 9.12 -25.50 -5.10
N LYS A 124 10.18 -24.74 -5.33
CA LYS A 124 11.06 -24.24 -4.26
C LYS A 124 10.32 -23.27 -3.32
N LEU A 125 9.50 -22.36 -3.86
CA LEU A 125 8.67 -21.45 -3.07
C LEU A 125 7.65 -22.20 -2.22
N VAL A 126 6.98 -23.21 -2.78
CA VAL A 126 6.04 -24.07 -2.05
C VAL A 126 6.74 -24.84 -0.93
N GLU A 127 7.94 -25.38 -1.19
CA GLU A 127 8.73 -26.09 -0.17
C GLU A 127 9.15 -25.15 0.97
N LEU A 128 9.66 -23.95 0.65
CA LEU A 128 10.05 -22.95 1.64
C LEU A 128 8.86 -22.46 2.47
N THR A 129 7.72 -22.22 1.82
CA THR A 129 6.47 -21.80 2.49
C THR A 129 5.95 -22.90 3.41
N SER A 130 6.00 -24.16 2.99
CA SER A 130 5.60 -25.33 3.80
C SER A 130 6.52 -25.54 5.01
N LYS A 131 7.84 -25.36 4.82
CA LYS A 131 8.83 -25.40 5.92
C LYS A 131 8.61 -24.26 6.92
N LYS A 132 8.27 -23.06 6.44
CA LYS A 132 8.01 -21.90 7.31
C LYS A 132 6.71 -22.04 8.08
N SER A 133 5.63 -22.47 7.42
CA SER A 133 4.33 -22.70 8.07
C SER A 133 4.37 -23.85 9.08
N SER A 134 5.10 -24.94 8.81
CA SER A 134 5.36 -25.98 9.83
C SER A 134 6.23 -25.49 10.99
N SER A 135 7.11 -24.51 10.77
CA SER A 135 7.88 -23.85 11.85
C SER A 135 7.02 -22.86 12.66
N GLN A 136 6.02 -22.22 12.03
CA GLN A 136 5.10 -21.27 12.69
C GLN A 136 3.93 -21.95 13.41
N ALA A 137 3.50 -23.15 13.00
CA ALA A 137 2.41 -23.90 13.64
C ALA A 137 2.65 -24.26 15.12
N GLY A 138 3.85 -24.00 15.67
CA GLY A 138 4.18 -24.15 17.09
C GLY A 138 3.99 -22.89 17.94
N GLN A 139 3.66 -21.72 17.37
CA GLN A 139 3.52 -20.46 18.11
C GLN A 139 2.09 -19.93 18.00
N VAL A 140 1.21 -20.45 18.85
CA VAL A 140 -0.14 -19.90 19.02
C VAL A 140 -0.09 -18.84 20.11
N GLY A 141 -0.07 -17.58 19.71
CA GLY A 141 -0.25 -16.44 20.61
C GLY A 141 -0.09 -15.09 19.91
N HIS A 142 -1.09 -14.21 20.05
CA HIS A 142 -1.03 -12.81 19.60
C HIS A 142 0.24 -12.08 20.10
N ALA A 143 0.76 -12.47 21.27
CA ALA A 143 2.02 -11.95 21.80
C ALA A 143 3.26 -12.45 21.04
N THR A 144 3.29 -13.73 20.65
CA THR A 144 4.40 -14.30 19.87
C THR A 144 4.41 -13.78 18.44
N ASP A 145 3.23 -13.52 17.85
CA ASP A 145 3.15 -12.94 16.51
C ASP A 145 3.66 -11.49 16.49
N MET A 146 3.36 -10.71 17.54
CA MET A 146 3.90 -9.36 17.75
C MET A 146 5.42 -9.36 18.01
N GLU A 147 5.91 -10.32 18.80
CA GLU A 147 7.33 -10.51 19.07
C GLU A 147 8.09 -10.87 17.78
N ASN A 148 7.53 -11.78 16.98
CA ASN A 148 8.08 -12.18 15.69
C ASN A 148 8.09 -11.03 14.69
N ALA A 149 7.01 -10.25 14.60
CA ALA A 149 6.96 -9.08 13.73
C ALA A 149 8.04 -8.04 14.11
N ARG A 150 8.26 -7.83 15.42
CA ARG A 150 9.35 -6.99 15.93
C ARG A 150 10.73 -7.56 15.62
N ALA A 151 10.92 -8.86 15.78
CA ALA A 151 12.18 -9.53 15.47
C ALA A 151 12.53 -9.42 13.97
N VAL A 152 11.55 -9.67 13.09
CA VAL A 152 11.72 -9.52 11.63
C VAL A 152 12.06 -8.07 11.27
N ARG A 153 11.42 -7.08 11.90
CA ARG A 153 11.74 -5.66 11.70
C ARG A 153 13.19 -5.34 12.11
N ALA A 154 13.64 -5.86 13.25
CA ALA A 154 15.01 -5.64 13.73
C ALA A 154 16.07 -6.30 12.81
N GLU A 155 15.80 -7.50 12.29
CA GLU A 155 16.66 -8.16 11.30
C GLU A 155 16.73 -7.34 9.99
N LEU A 156 15.62 -6.77 9.53
CA LEU A 156 15.62 -5.88 8.37
C LEU A 156 16.39 -4.57 8.61
N ASP A 157 16.23 -3.97 9.79
CA ASP A 157 16.94 -2.73 10.14
C ASP A 157 18.46 -2.96 10.30
N THR A 158 18.88 -4.14 10.78
CA THR A 158 20.31 -4.50 10.85
C THR A 158 20.91 -4.73 9.46
N LEU A 159 20.17 -5.37 8.55
CA LEU A 159 20.59 -5.51 7.15
C LEU A 159 20.67 -4.16 6.43
N ALA A 160 19.83 -3.17 6.79
CA ALA A 160 19.90 -1.82 6.25
C ALA A 160 21.08 -1.00 6.80
N LEU A 161 21.64 -1.36 7.96
CA LEU A 161 22.83 -0.73 8.53
C LEU A 161 24.11 -1.33 7.95
N ASP A 162 24.12 -2.61 7.60
CA ASP A 162 25.26 -3.29 6.99
C ASP A 162 25.50 -2.85 5.52
N SER A 163 24.49 -2.34 4.82
CA SER A 163 24.63 -1.81 3.45
C SER A 163 25.30 -0.43 3.37
N HIS A 164 25.51 0.25 4.51
CA HIS A 164 26.24 1.52 4.59
C HIS A 164 27.68 1.39 5.12
N GLY A 165 28.18 0.17 5.37
CA GLY A 165 29.50 -0.08 5.97
C GLY A 165 30.68 -0.21 5.00
N GLU A 166 30.46 -0.40 3.70
CA GLU A 166 31.53 -0.65 2.74
C GLU A 166 31.53 0.32 1.54
N GLU A 167 31.65 1.62 1.80
CA GLU A 167 32.27 2.53 0.83
C GLU A 167 33.49 3.24 1.44
N SER A 168 34.62 2.57 1.28
CA SER A 168 35.94 3.14 0.99
C SER A 168 36.52 4.19 1.96
N ALA A 169 37.36 3.71 2.88
CA ALA A 169 38.48 4.48 3.37
C ALA A 169 39.56 4.60 2.26
N ASP A 170 40.01 5.82 1.96
CA ASP A 170 41.43 6.23 1.87
C ASP A 170 41.66 7.37 0.84
N VAL A 171 41.73 8.63 1.31
CA VAL A 171 42.66 9.63 0.76
C VAL A 171 43.14 10.54 1.90
N VAL A 172 44.37 10.30 2.33
CA VAL A 172 45.20 11.12 3.23
C VAL A 172 45.55 12.47 2.59
N PRO A 173 45.56 13.59 3.35
CA PRO A 173 46.47 14.70 3.08
C PRO A 173 47.61 14.72 4.11
N THR A 174 48.83 14.65 3.60
CA THR A 174 50.07 14.82 4.37
C THR A 174 50.24 16.27 4.87
N PRO A 175 50.89 16.51 6.02
CA PRO A 175 51.20 17.87 6.47
C PRO A 175 52.61 18.26 6.06
N LYS A 176 52.80 19.37 5.33
CA LYS A 176 54.10 20.05 5.24
C LYS A 176 53.99 21.58 5.15
N LYS A 177 54.50 22.18 6.25
CA LYS A 177 55.07 23.52 6.46
C LYS A 177 54.14 24.72 6.55
#